data_AF-A0A239A9G8-F1
#
_entry.id   AF-A0A239A9G8-F1
#
_cell.length_a   1.000
_cell.length_b   1.000
_cell.length_c   1.000
_cell.angle_alpha   90.00
_cell.angle_beta   90.00
_cell.angle_gamma   90.00
#
_symmetry.space_group_name_H-M   'P 1'
#
loop_
_entity.id
_entity.type
_entity.pdbx_description
1 polymer ?
#
loop_
_entity_poly.entity_id
_entity_poly.type
_entity_poly.pdbx_seq_one_letter_code
_entity_poly.pdbx_strand_id
1 'polypeptide(L)'
;MNIKYSGKTFFVFVLLVQFCFGQKVFKLTEGKAVFINPNLGVVIQKEDKYYSYKIYIDSDKKGTGFRKELDEVSFLKFSELLKNPNNIFPNQIVNYDFKDLKNKKFLLEKGGINYEFFQFNNEYFALFCKARKFEYTAYPVGLNTCFTYYILDLGNNQKITCSFSNFENSFLIPIKNKMMIWVPFLDKDYSEVKSFDYQKIITEEIKVNAWQLYAFYDKVGFDSEFYKIDTLKNKKVRIINSLKQPVFKKEYDSIKINRFIVCYKKGFIDLYNPTFKKFDFENVKAIIEHRYNYTAQIIKGNELRTIDISGNQDEIAHYSFVCQDNLESDWLTNIFLTKENDRFYVYSDENTIMAEQYVDPNQKIALKDDLGIQAIYFHSNSNNDKFKSARGGQNDFYVYCKMKSGKYNIYNLNFLLPLKNSENLAYYNVRNLPVDLESVEGINYKGLFKIKKNSLVGYFPINKEPKYKILEDFQENFARFEFPNGQKGWLDLNGNEYLDN
;
A
#
# COMPACT_ATOMS: atom_id res chain seq x y z
N MET A 1 -14.70 -42.86 47.08
CA MET A 1 -15.44 -41.58 46.95
C MET A 1 -15.21 -41.08 45.52
N ASN A 2 -16.13 -41.36 44.60
CA ASN A 2 -15.98 -41.07 43.17
C ASN A 2 -16.57 -39.69 42.86
N ILE A 3 -15.71 -38.72 42.57
CA ILE A 3 -16.14 -37.39 42.13
C ILE A 3 -16.41 -37.46 40.62
N LYS A 4 -17.69 -37.57 40.24
CA LYS A 4 -18.16 -37.41 38.86
C LYS A 4 -18.06 -35.93 38.48
N TYR A 5 -17.11 -35.58 37.63
CA TYR A 5 -17.12 -34.28 36.96
C TYR A 5 -18.19 -34.28 35.86
N SER A 6 -19.10 -33.29 35.91
CA SER A 6 -20.13 -33.12 34.88
C SER A 6 -19.49 -32.66 33.57
N GLY A 7 -19.87 -33.27 32.44
CA GLY A 7 -19.34 -32.94 31.11
C GLY A 7 -19.55 -31.50 30.64
N LYS A 8 -20.29 -30.67 31.40
CA LYS A 8 -20.46 -29.24 31.12
C LYS A 8 -19.26 -28.38 31.55
N THR A 9 -18.45 -28.81 32.51
CA THR A 9 -17.29 -28.02 32.97
C THR A 9 -16.10 -28.12 32.00
N PHE A 10 -15.95 -29.26 31.30
CA PHE A 10 -14.91 -29.44 30.29
C PHE A 10 -15.18 -28.62 29.01
N PHE A 11 -16.45 -28.38 28.69
CA PHE A 11 -16.86 -27.57 27.53
C PHE A 11 -16.58 -26.08 27.72
N VAL A 12 -16.56 -25.58 28.95
CA VAL A 12 -16.21 -24.17 29.26
C VAL A 12 -14.69 -23.94 29.14
N PHE A 13 -13.85 -24.95 29.43
CA PHE A 13 -12.40 -24.82 29.28
C PHE A 13 -11.94 -24.81 27.82
N VAL A 14 -12.61 -25.55 26.93
CA VAL A 14 -12.31 -25.57 25.49
C VAL A 14 -12.81 -24.29 24.78
N LEU A 15 -13.87 -23.65 25.29
CA LEU A 15 -14.34 -22.34 24.81
C LEU A 15 -13.57 -21.15 25.41
N LEU A 16 -12.90 -21.33 26.55
CA LEU A 16 -11.99 -20.35 27.16
C LEU A 16 -10.54 -20.48 26.69
N VAL A 17 -10.21 -21.44 25.82
CA VAL A 17 -9.17 -21.23 24.80
C VAL A 17 -9.74 -20.24 23.79
N GLN A 18 -10.02 -19.03 24.26
CA GLN A 18 -9.91 -17.86 23.42
C GLN A 18 -8.52 -18.01 22.82
N PHE A 19 -8.48 -18.27 21.51
CA PHE A 19 -7.30 -18.06 20.68
C PHE A 19 -6.94 -16.58 20.87
N CYS A 20 -6.24 -16.30 21.98
CA CYS A 20 -5.61 -15.05 22.27
C CYS A 20 -4.62 -14.91 21.12
N PHE A 21 -4.87 -13.94 20.25
CA PHE A 21 -3.93 -13.47 19.25
C PHE A 21 -2.72 -12.86 19.97
N GLY A 22 -1.96 -13.72 20.63
CA GLY A 22 -0.72 -13.40 21.29
C GLY A 22 0.43 -13.87 20.42
N GLN A 23 1.52 -13.12 20.49
CA GLN A 23 2.76 -13.49 19.83
C GLN A 23 3.15 -14.93 20.17
N LYS A 24 3.67 -15.65 19.18
CA LYS A 24 4.13 -17.02 19.36
C LYS A 24 5.17 -17.07 20.49
N VAL A 25 4.89 -17.92 21.49
CA VAL A 25 5.82 -18.23 22.57
C VAL A 25 6.58 -19.50 22.20
N PHE A 26 7.90 -19.41 22.12
CA PHE A 26 8.80 -20.54 21.93
C PHE A 26 9.39 -20.90 23.28
N LYS A 27 9.26 -22.16 23.68
CA LYS A 27 9.98 -22.68 24.84
C LYS A 27 11.38 -23.10 24.40
N LEU A 28 12.40 -22.63 25.13
CA LEU A 28 13.76 -23.12 24.97
C LEU A 28 13.82 -24.58 25.46
N THR A 29 14.16 -25.50 24.56
CA THR A 29 14.19 -26.95 24.84
C THR A 29 15.54 -27.58 24.58
N GLU A 30 16.43 -26.87 23.90
CA GLU A 30 17.70 -27.36 23.38
C GLU A 30 18.82 -27.36 24.43
N GLY A 31 18.64 -26.64 25.54
CA GLY A 31 19.63 -26.49 26.59
C GLY A 31 19.20 -25.49 27.67
N LYS A 32 20.11 -25.17 28.58
CA LYS A 32 19.90 -24.17 29.62
C LYS A 32 20.44 -22.82 29.15
N ALA A 33 19.62 -21.78 29.22
CA ALA A 33 20.11 -20.41 28.97
C ALA A 33 21.22 -20.05 29.97
N VAL A 34 22.34 -19.51 29.46
CA VAL A 34 23.50 -19.11 30.28
C VAL A 34 23.52 -17.59 30.43
N PHE A 35 23.47 -16.86 29.32
CA PHE A 35 23.29 -15.41 29.27
C PHE A 35 22.72 -14.98 27.91
N ILE A 36 22.26 -13.74 27.84
CA ILE A 36 21.88 -13.06 26.60
C ILE A 36 22.96 -12.00 26.34
N ASN A 37 23.58 -12.08 25.18
CA ASN A 37 24.60 -11.14 24.73
C ASN A 37 24.03 -10.26 23.60
N PRO A 38 24.30 -8.94 23.59
CA PRO A 38 23.73 -8.05 22.59
C PRO A 38 24.18 -8.36 21.16
N ASN A 39 25.41 -8.86 20.98
CA ASN A 39 25.99 -9.13 19.66
C ASN A 39 25.75 -10.57 19.19
N LEU A 40 25.69 -11.53 20.12
CA LEU A 40 25.58 -12.97 19.80
C LEU A 40 24.16 -13.53 19.99
N GLY A 41 23.33 -12.86 20.78
CA GLY A 41 22.00 -13.29 21.14
C GLY A 41 21.96 -14.22 22.36
N VAL A 42 21.04 -15.18 22.38
CA VAL A 42 20.84 -16.07 23.52
C VAL A 42 21.89 -17.18 23.49
N VAL A 43 22.76 -17.22 24.50
CA VAL A 43 23.76 -18.29 24.65
C VAL A 43 23.21 -19.36 25.58
N ILE A 44 23.25 -20.61 25.11
CA ILE A 44 22.77 -21.78 25.85
C ILE A 44 23.90 -22.76 26.08
N GLN A 45 23.80 -23.52 27.16
CA GLN A 45 24.61 -24.70 27.43
C GLN A 45 23.80 -25.94 27.11
N LYS A 46 24.37 -26.83 26.30
CA LYS A 46 23.82 -28.15 26.00
C LYS A 46 24.97 -29.14 26.18
N GLU A 47 24.80 -30.06 27.13
CA GLU A 47 25.87 -30.97 27.56
C GLU A 47 27.10 -30.15 28.05
N ASP A 48 28.28 -30.42 27.50
CA ASP A 48 29.55 -29.75 27.80
C ASP A 48 29.88 -28.60 26.83
N LYS A 49 28.97 -28.28 25.91
CA LYS A 49 29.16 -27.28 24.85
C LYS A 49 28.25 -26.06 25.01
N TYR A 50 28.64 -24.98 24.34
CA TYR A 50 27.92 -23.71 24.32
C TYR A 50 27.49 -23.36 22.90
N TYR A 51 26.29 -22.81 22.77
CA TYR A 51 25.69 -22.48 21.48
C TYR A 51 25.03 -21.11 21.53
N SER A 52 25.12 -20.34 20.43
CA SER A 52 24.19 -19.25 20.16
C SER A 52 22.91 -19.85 19.60
N TYR A 53 21.79 -19.53 20.24
CA TYR A 53 20.47 -20.03 19.90
C TYR A 53 19.70 -18.97 19.11
N LYS A 54 19.24 -19.33 17.91
CA LYS A 54 18.47 -18.44 17.02
C LYS A 54 17.24 -19.14 16.47
N ILE A 55 16.22 -18.33 16.17
CA ILE A 55 15.00 -18.79 15.47
C ILE A 55 14.86 -17.97 14.19
N TYR A 56 14.79 -18.67 13.06
CA TYR A 56 14.62 -18.11 11.73
C TYR A 56 13.20 -18.39 11.23
N ILE A 57 12.65 -17.47 10.45
CA ILE A 57 11.48 -17.72 9.60
C ILE A 57 11.99 -18.40 8.33
N ASP A 58 11.45 -19.58 8.01
CA ASP A 58 11.73 -20.30 6.76
C ASP A 58 10.71 -19.86 5.72
N SER A 59 11.03 -18.81 4.95
CA SER A 59 10.15 -18.21 3.95
C SER A 59 9.94 -19.07 2.70
N ASP A 60 10.91 -19.95 2.39
CA ASP A 60 10.99 -20.71 1.14
C ASP A 60 10.17 -22.00 1.16
N LYS A 61 9.91 -22.56 2.33
CA LYS A 61 9.09 -23.77 2.41
C LYS A 61 7.60 -23.41 2.36
N LYS A 62 6.86 -24.10 1.48
CA LYS A 62 5.38 -24.10 1.45
C LYS A 62 4.72 -24.48 2.79
N GLY A 63 5.49 -24.95 3.78
CA GLY A 63 5.06 -25.25 5.16
C GLY A 63 5.15 -24.05 6.11
N THR A 64 4.48 -24.13 7.27
CA THR A 64 4.85 -23.29 8.44
C THR A 64 6.23 -23.76 8.86
N GLY A 65 7.27 -23.01 8.60
CA GLY A 65 8.60 -23.34 9.07
C GLY A 65 9.15 -22.17 9.86
N PHE A 66 9.29 -22.34 11.16
CA PHE A 66 10.43 -21.71 11.82
C PHE A 66 11.49 -22.81 11.91
N ARG A 67 12.76 -22.43 11.83
CA ARG A 67 13.87 -23.33 12.14
C ARG A 67 14.64 -22.77 13.33
N LYS A 68 15.02 -23.68 14.22
CA LYS A 68 15.93 -23.38 15.32
C LYS A 68 17.33 -23.70 14.84
N GLU A 69 18.27 -22.79 15.08
CA GLU A 69 19.67 -22.95 14.72
C GLU A 69 20.53 -22.82 15.98
N LEU A 70 21.56 -23.66 16.05
CA LEU A 70 22.53 -23.71 17.14
C LEU A 70 23.92 -23.51 16.54
N ASP A 71 24.47 -22.31 16.72
CA ASP A 71 25.83 -22.00 16.29
C ASP A 71 26.79 -22.28 17.45
N GLU A 72 27.68 -23.27 17.31
CA GLU A 72 28.63 -23.61 18.37
C GLU A 72 29.53 -22.42 18.70
N VAL A 73 29.65 -22.11 19.99
CA VAL A 73 30.51 -21.06 20.52
C VAL A 73 31.73 -21.71 21.13
N SER A 74 32.91 -21.47 20.55
CA SER A 74 34.15 -22.03 21.08
C SER A 74 34.36 -21.63 22.54
N PHE A 75 34.98 -22.50 23.33
CA PHE A 75 35.20 -22.25 24.75
C PHE A 75 35.99 -20.95 25.02
N LEU A 76 36.97 -20.63 24.17
CA LEU A 76 37.72 -19.37 24.24
C LEU A 76 36.80 -18.16 24.03
N LYS A 77 36.00 -18.16 22.96
CA LYS A 77 35.03 -17.08 22.67
C LYS A 77 33.98 -16.96 23.76
N PHE A 78 33.48 -18.09 24.28
CA PHE A 78 32.56 -18.11 25.41
C PHE A 78 33.20 -17.44 26.63
N SER A 79 34.42 -17.83 27.01
CA SER A 79 35.16 -17.27 28.15
C SER A 79 35.40 -15.77 28.04
N GLU A 80 35.63 -15.26 26.82
CA GLU A 80 35.69 -13.83 26.55
C GLU A 80 34.32 -13.16 26.72
N LEU A 81 33.28 -13.75 26.14
CA LEU A 81 31.92 -13.22 26.22
C LEU A 81 31.43 -13.13 27.66
N LEU A 82 31.72 -14.08 28.55
CA LEU A 82 31.31 -13.99 29.96
C LEU A 82 31.79 -12.72 30.65
N LYS A 83 32.93 -12.17 30.23
CA LYS A 83 33.51 -10.96 30.82
C LYS A 83 32.80 -9.68 30.35
N ASN A 84 31.89 -9.77 29.37
CA ASN A 84 31.16 -8.63 28.86
C ASN A 84 30.14 -8.15 29.91
N PRO A 85 30.27 -6.91 30.44
CA PRO A 85 29.38 -6.40 31.48
C PRO A 85 27.95 -6.16 31.00
N ASN A 86 27.72 -6.12 29.68
CA ASN A 86 26.41 -5.93 29.09
C ASN A 86 25.63 -7.24 28.96
N ASN A 87 26.20 -8.40 29.31
CA ASN A 87 25.44 -9.65 29.31
C ASN A 87 24.32 -9.61 30.35
N ILE A 88 23.17 -10.19 30.00
CA ILE A 88 22.10 -10.45 30.96
C ILE A 88 22.01 -11.94 31.26
N PHE A 89 22.15 -12.27 32.53
CA PHE A 89 21.99 -13.63 33.03
C PHE A 89 20.51 -13.92 33.33
N PRO A 90 20.05 -15.18 33.16
CA PRO A 90 18.66 -15.53 33.39
C PRO A 90 18.12 -15.10 34.76
N ASN A 91 18.91 -15.20 35.83
CA ASN A 91 18.52 -14.79 37.18
C ASN A 91 18.22 -13.27 37.34
N GLN A 92 18.63 -12.43 36.40
CA GLN A 92 18.30 -11.00 36.37
C GLN A 92 16.96 -10.74 35.68
N ILE A 93 16.45 -11.70 34.91
CA ILE A 93 15.20 -11.59 34.15
C ILE A 93 14.03 -11.81 35.09
N VAL A 94 13.13 -10.83 35.16
CA VAL A 94 11.93 -10.89 35.99
C VAL A 94 10.74 -11.42 35.19
N ASN A 95 9.77 -12.01 35.88
CA ASN A 95 8.51 -12.39 35.25
C ASN A 95 7.78 -11.13 34.76
N TYR A 96 7.29 -11.16 33.52
CA TYR A 96 6.65 -10.03 32.87
C TYR A 96 5.54 -10.51 31.93
N ASP A 97 4.37 -9.89 32.01
CA ASP A 97 3.30 -10.13 31.03
C ASP A 97 3.52 -9.25 29.80
N PHE A 98 3.99 -9.84 28.72
CA PHE A 98 4.23 -9.14 27.45
C PHE A 98 2.96 -8.54 26.83
N LYS A 99 1.76 -8.93 27.27
CA LYS A 99 0.52 -8.25 26.88
C LYS A 99 0.49 -6.79 27.33
N ASP A 100 1.21 -6.45 28.40
CA ASP A 100 1.28 -5.07 28.91
C ASP A 100 2.04 -4.13 27.97
N LEU A 101 2.81 -4.64 27.00
CA LEU A 101 3.54 -3.79 26.04
C LEU A 101 2.61 -3.08 25.05
N LYS A 102 1.40 -3.59 24.83
CA LYS A 102 0.44 -3.01 23.89
C LYS A 102 0.10 -1.54 24.20
N ASN A 103 0.18 -1.16 25.47
CA ASN A 103 -0.13 0.18 25.97
C ASN A 103 1.11 0.90 26.54
N LYS A 104 2.33 0.50 26.12
CA LYS A 104 3.58 1.11 26.58
C LYS A 104 4.38 1.69 25.42
N LYS A 105 4.72 2.96 25.56
CA LYS A 105 5.58 3.71 24.66
C LYS A 105 6.83 4.14 25.41
N PHE A 106 7.98 3.76 24.88
CA PHE A 106 9.29 4.07 25.45
C PHE A 106 9.82 5.30 24.74
N LEU A 107 10.12 6.35 25.51
CA LEU A 107 10.77 7.55 25.00
C LEU A 107 12.26 7.47 25.27
N LEU A 108 13.05 7.69 24.23
CA LEU A 108 14.51 7.67 24.29
C LEU A 108 15.06 8.96 23.71
N GLU A 109 16.17 9.45 24.27
CA GLU A 109 16.90 10.57 23.71
C GLU A 109 18.36 10.17 23.53
N LYS A 110 18.91 10.40 22.33
CA LYS A 110 20.32 10.18 22.05
C LYS A 110 20.81 11.26 21.09
N GLY A 111 21.92 11.92 21.43
CA GLY A 111 22.48 12.99 20.60
C GLY A 111 21.50 14.15 20.35
N GLY A 112 20.56 14.40 21.26
CA GLY A 112 19.51 15.40 21.11
C GLY A 112 18.38 15.04 20.14
N ILE A 113 18.33 13.79 19.66
CA ILE A 113 17.23 13.24 18.87
C ILE A 113 16.31 12.43 19.78
N ASN A 114 15.01 12.68 19.66
CA ASN A 114 13.99 11.96 20.40
C ASN A 114 13.49 10.75 19.59
N TYR A 115 13.37 9.61 20.25
CA TYR A 115 12.85 8.39 19.67
C TYR A 115 11.63 7.91 20.42
N GLU A 116 10.70 7.29 19.68
CA GLU A 116 9.55 6.59 20.21
C GLU A 116 9.64 5.13 19.82
N PHE A 117 9.76 4.25 20.81
CA PHE A 117 9.75 2.82 20.62
C PHE A 117 8.47 2.22 21.19
N PHE A 118 7.75 1.44 20.39
CA PHE A 118 6.53 0.78 20.85
C PHE A 118 6.13 -0.37 19.93
N GLN A 119 5.18 -1.18 20.41
CA GLN A 119 4.53 -2.22 19.61
C GLN A 119 3.60 -1.55 18.58
N PHE A 120 3.99 -1.57 17.30
CA PHE A 120 3.26 -0.90 16.22
C PHE A 120 1.96 -1.64 15.87
N ASN A 121 2.05 -2.97 15.80
CA ASN A 121 0.91 -3.88 15.71
C ASN A 121 1.29 -5.17 16.44
N ASN A 122 0.44 -6.21 16.38
CA ASN A 122 0.72 -7.45 17.10
C ASN A 122 2.07 -8.08 16.74
N GLU A 123 2.57 -7.87 15.54
CA GLU A 123 3.72 -8.58 14.99
C GLU A 123 5.02 -7.74 14.97
N TYR A 124 4.90 -6.42 14.97
CA TYR A 124 6.03 -5.49 14.81
C TYR A 124 6.24 -4.62 16.05
N PHE A 125 7.51 -4.48 16.44
CA PHE A 125 7.97 -3.29 17.15
C PHE A 125 8.53 -2.28 16.16
N ALA A 126 8.32 -1.00 16.44
CA ALA A 126 8.84 0.10 15.63
C ALA A 126 9.56 1.13 16.52
N LEU A 127 10.68 1.63 16.00
CA LEU A 127 11.46 2.73 16.55
C LEU A 127 11.34 3.91 15.59
N PHE A 128 10.58 4.92 15.97
CA PHE A 128 10.44 6.16 15.23
C PHE A 128 11.43 7.20 15.76
N CYS A 129 12.02 7.98 14.87
CA CYS A 129 12.76 9.18 15.22
C CYS A 129 11.87 10.41 14.98
N LYS A 130 11.78 11.29 15.97
CA LYS A 130 11.25 12.64 15.81
C LYS A 130 12.41 13.51 15.37
N ALA A 131 12.47 13.81 14.09
CA ALA A 131 13.46 14.72 13.55
C ALA A 131 13.41 16.05 14.34
N ARG A 132 14.57 16.56 14.78
CA ARG A 132 14.71 18.02 14.91
C ARG A 132 14.46 18.56 13.51
N LYS A 133 13.62 19.59 13.35
CA LYS A 133 13.38 20.31 12.07
C LYS A 133 14.59 20.19 11.13
N PHE A 134 14.62 19.16 10.28
CA PHE A 134 15.65 19.05 9.28
C PHE A 134 15.16 19.94 8.16
N GLU A 135 15.95 20.94 7.80
CA GLU A 135 15.62 21.97 6.81
C GLU A 135 15.29 21.39 5.41
N TYR A 136 15.50 20.09 5.20
CA TYR A 136 15.41 19.44 3.89
C TYR A 136 14.45 18.24 3.81
N THR A 137 13.80 17.81 4.88
CA THR A 137 12.79 16.72 4.81
C THR A 137 11.48 17.16 5.42
N ALA A 138 10.40 17.12 4.64
CA ALA A 138 9.05 17.53 5.05
C ALA A 138 8.41 16.63 6.14
N TYR A 139 9.09 15.58 6.62
CA TYR A 139 8.51 14.62 7.56
C TYR A 139 8.86 14.97 9.03
N PRO A 140 7.85 15.16 9.90
CA PRO A 140 8.10 15.37 11.33
C PRO A 140 8.54 14.09 12.04
N VAL A 141 8.37 12.92 11.40
CA VAL A 141 8.68 11.60 11.96
C VAL A 141 9.25 10.69 10.88
N GLY A 142 10.38 10.04 11.16
CA GLY A 142 10.95 8.99 10.33
C GLY A 142 10.92 7.62 11.03
N LEU A 143 10.78 6.53 10.29
CA LEU A 143 10.96 5.18 10.83
C LEU A 143 12.46 4.88 10.84
N ASN A 144 13.05 4.76 12.03
CA ASN A 144 14.45 4.40 12.15
C ASN A 144 14.63 2.90 11.90
N THR A 145 13.86 2.06 12.61
CA THR A 145 13.85 0.62 12.37
C THR A 145 12.55 0.01 12.86
N CYS A 146 12.23 -1.18 12.36
CA CYS A 146 11.19 -2.03 12.88
C CYS A 146 11.64 -3.48 12.76
N PHE A 147 11.07 -4.35 13.57
CA PHE A 147 11.35 -5.78 13.46
C PHE A 147 10.14 -6.59 13.90
N THR A 148 9.99 -7.73 13.24
CA THR A 148 9.08 -8.77 13.70
C THR A 148 9.70 -9.51 14.87
N TYR A 149 8.89 -9.99 15.81
CA TYR A 149 9.41 -10.57 17.04
C TYR A 149 8.72 -11.87 17.44
N TYR A 150 9.31 -12.60 18.37
CA TYR A 150 8.68 -13.71 19.09
C TYR A 150 8.99 -13.62 20.58
N ILE A 151 8.24 -14.35 21.40
CA ILE A 151 8.53 -14.48 22.84
C ILE A 151 9.32 -15.77 23.02
N LEU A 152 10.49 -15.68 23.65
CA LEU A 152 11.29 -16.84 24.05
C LEU A 152 11.13 -17.06 25.56
N ASP A 153 10.62 -18.23 25.94
CA ASP A 153 10.55 -18.71 27.31
C ASP A 153 11.81 -19.52 27.64
N LEU A 154 12.64 -18.95 28.50
CA LEU A 154 13.92 -19.50 28.94
C LEU A 154 13.76 -20.53 30.08
N GLY A 155 12.52 -20.78 30.54
CA GLY A 155 12.21 -21.56 31.73
C GLY A 155 11.97 -20.69 32.97
N ASN A 156 11.42 -21.27 34.03
CA ASN A 156 11.15 -20.57 35.31
C ASN A 156 10.33 -19.27 35.17
N ASN A 157 9.42 -19.20 34.18
CA ASN A 157 8.66 -18.01 33.81
C ASN A 157 9.53 -16.79 33.39
N GLN A 158 10.79 -17.02 33.01
CA GLN A 158 11.68 -16.01 32.48
C GLN A 158 11.48 -15.93 30.97
N LYS A 159 10.96 -14.80 30.51
CA LYS A 159 10.59 -14.59 29.12
C LYS A 159 11.21 -13.30 28.59
N ILE A 160 11.62 -13.32 27.33
CA ILE A 160 12.14 -12.16 26.60
C ILE A 160 11.43 -12.06 25.26
N THR A 161 11.45 -10.89 24.63
CA THR A 161 11.21 -10.82 23.18
C THR A 161 12.52 -10.92 22.43
N CYS A 162 12.48 -11.56 21.27
CA CYS A 162 13.58 -11.65 20.31
C CYS A 162 13.06 -11.23 18.93
N SER A 163 13.85 -10.50 18.15
CA SER A 163 13.55 -10.34 16.72
C SER A 163 13.67 -11.67 15.97
N PHE A 164 12.90 -11.82 14.90
CA PHE A 164 13.27 -12.82 13.88
C PHE A 164 14.55 -12.35 13.18
N SER A 165 15.48 -13.28 12.99
CA SER A 165 16.90 -13.11 12.67
C SER A 165 17.25 -12.36 11.37
N ASN A 166 16.27 -11.97 10.55
CA ASN A 166 16.50 -11.10 9.40
C ASN A 166 16.91 -9.69 9.85
N PHE A 167 16.52 -9.32 11.08
CA PHE A 167 16.99 -8.14 11.77
C PHE A 167 17.90 -8.61 12.90
N GLU A 168 19.15 -8.13 12.90
CA GLU A 168 20.15 -8.42 13.92
C GLU A 168 19.55 -8.43 15.35
N ASN A 169 20.11 -9.30 16.19
CA ASN A 169 19.88 -9.52 17.63
C ASN A 169 19.17 -8.37 18.39
N SER A 170 17.84 -8.25 18.23
CA SER A 170 17.03 -7.25 18.92
C SER A 170 16.23 -7.91 20.04
N PHE A 171 16.24 -7.30 21.22
CA PHE A 171 15.62 -7.88 22.41
C PHE A 171 14.87 -6.87 23.26
N LEU A 172 13.78 -7.32 23.88
CA LEU A 172 13.18 -6.68 25.05
C LEU A 172 13.29 -7.63 26.24
N ILE A 173 14.04 -7.20 27.24
CA ILE A 173 14.44 -8.03 28.38
C ILE A 173 13.94 -7.35 29.66
N PRO A 174 12.91 -7.90 30.31
CA PRO A 174 12.43 -7.39 31.59
C PRO A 174 13.43 -7.75 32.67
N ILE A 175 14.04 -6.75 33.30
CA ILE A 175 14.94 -6.92 34.44
C ILE A 175 14.41 -6.12 35.62
N LYS A 176 14.99 -6.31 36.82
CA LYS A 176 14.48 -5.69 38.04
C LYS A 176 14.36 -4.17 37.85
N ASN A 177 13.13 -3.66 38.00
CA ASN A 177 12.76 -2.23 37.90
C ASN A 177 12.98 -1.56 36.53
N LYS A 178 13.34 -2.28 35.46
CA LYS A 178 13.46 -1.69 34.12
C LYS A 178 13.22 -2.68 32.97
N MET A 179 12.78 -2.16 31.83
CA MET A 179 12.78 -2.88 30.56
C MET A 179 14.02 -2.52 29.77
N MET A 180 14.89 -3.50 29.49
CA MET A 180 16.05 -3.27 28.64
C MET A 180 15.69 -3.51 27.18
N ILE A 181 16.11 -2.58 26.31
CA ILE A 181 15.81 -2.60 24.88
C ILE A 181 17.14 -2.61 24.12
N TRP A 182 17.38 -3.69 23.39
CA TRP A 182 18.51 -3.81 22.46
C TRP A 182 17.99 -3.80 21.04
N VAL A 183 18.43 -2.80 20.27
CA VAL A 183 18.07 -2.64 18.86
C VAL A 183 19.34 -2.19 18.11
N PRO A 184 19.83 -2.95 17.12
CA PRO A 184 21.17 -2.78 16.56
C PRO A 184 21.44 -1.52 15.72
N PHE A 185 20.46 -0.66 15.41
CA PHE A 185 20.63 0.37 14.38
C PHE A 185 20.45 1.81 14.86
N LEU A 186 21.41 2.33 15.62
CA LEU A 186 21.42 3.74 16.03
C LEU A 186 22.74 4.49 15.78
N ASP A 187 23.71 3.89 15.08
CA ASP A 187 24.85 4.61 14.49
C ASP A 187 25.27 3.90 13.19
N LYS A 188 25.69 4.68 12.18
CA LYS A 188 26.23 4.16 10.91
C LYS A 188 27.56 3.42 11.08
N ASP A 189 28.14 3.44 12.28
CA ASP A 189 29.32 2.68 12.65
C ASP A 189 28.89 1.33 13.25
N TYR A 190 28.77 0.34 12.37
CA TYR A 190 28.30 -1.05 12.54
C TYR A 190 29.02 -1.92 13.60
N SER A 191 29.57 -1.36 14.67
CA SER A 191 30.42 -2.13 15.61
C SER A 191 29.92 -2.20 17.05
N GLU A 192 28.96 -1.38 17.48
CA GLU A 192 28.51 -1.38 18.88
C GLU A 192 26.98 -1.39 19.04
N VAL A 193 26.44 -2.54 19.48
CA VAL A 193 25.08 -2.62 20.03
C VAL A 193 25.08 -1.92 21.39
N LYS A 194 24.62 -0.67 21.42
CA LYS A 194 24.47 0.11 22.66
C LYS A 194 23.13 -0.22 23.33
N SER A 195 23.16 -0.51 24.62
CA SER A 195 21.95 -0.62 25.44
C SER A 195 21.37 0.77 25.69
N PHE A 196 20.05 0.92 25.54
CA PHE A 196 19.37 2.14 25.93
C PHE A 196 18.82 2.02 27.34
N ASP A 197 19.28 2.87 28.24
CA ASP A 197 18.49 3.20 29.42
C ASP A 197 17.44 4.23 28.99
N TYR A 198 16.16 3.86 29.01
CA TYR A 198 15.09 4.79 28.67
C TYR A 198 15.02 5.92 29.68
N GLN A 199 14.73 7.13 29.22
CA GLN A 199 14.52 8.27 30.11
C GLN A 199 13.12 8.22 30.74
N LYS A 200 12.12 7.74 29.99
CA LYS A 200 10.72 7.73 30.41
C LYS A 200 9.92 6.62 29.73
N ILE A 201 9.10 5.92 30.52
CA ILE A 201 8.05 5.04 30.00
C ILE A 201 6.72 5.80 30.11
N ILE A 202 6.00 5.89 29.00
CA ILE A 202 4.61 6.34 28.98
C ILE A 202 3.71 5.12 28.92
N THR A 203 2.77 5.02 29.87
CA THR A 203 1.76 3.96 29.91
C THR A 203 0.41 4.57 29.57
N GLU A 204 0.07 4.54 28.28
CA GLU A 204 -1.18 5.06 27.73
C GLU A 204 -1.57 4.26 26.48
N GLU A 205 -2.82 4.37 26.04
CA GLU A 205 -3.21 3.81 24.74
C GLU A 205 -2.38 4.45 23.63
N ILE A 206 -1.65 3.63 22.88
CA ILE A 206 -0.76 4.11 21.83
C ILE A 206 -1.58 4.50 20.61
N LYS A 207 -1.72 5.81 20.39
CA LYS A 207 -2.31 6.37 19.18
C LYS A 207 -1.21 6.60 18.13
N VAL A 208 -1.14 5.70 17.15
CA VAL A 208 -0.26 5.84 15.99
C VAL A 208 -0.85 6.91 15.07
N ASN A 209 -0.08 7.96 14.80
CA ASN A 209 -0.53 9.05 13.91
C ASN A 209 -0.27 8.75 12.43
N ALA A 210 -0.84 9.55 11.53
CA ALA A 210 -0.70 9.39 10.08
C ALA A 210 0.77 9.38 9.61
N TRP A 211 1.65 10.21 10.20
CA TRP A 211 3.07 10.25 9.85
C TRP A 211 3.83 8.98 10.24
N GLN A 212 3.49 8.39 11.37
CA GLN A 212 4.06 7.10 11.79
C GLN A 212 3.59 5.97 10.88
N LEU A 213 2.31 5.98 10.48
CA LEU A 213 1.76 5.03 9.51
C LEU A 213 2.43 5.18 8.14
N TYR A 214 2.60 6.42 7.68
CA TYR A 214 3.34 6.77 6.47
C TYR A 214 4.76 6.20 6.54
N ALA A 215 5.52 6.54 7.58
CA ALA A 215 6.93 6.20 7.68
C ALA A 215 7.13 4.68 7.82
N PHE A 216 6.20 4.00 8.48
CA PHE A 216 6.17 2.54 8.52
C PHE A 216 5.93 1.96 7.12
N TYR A 217 4.89 2.40 6.42
CA TYR A 217 4.57 1.88 5.10
C TYR A 217 5.65 2.18 4.06
N ASP A 218 6.24 3.37 4.06
CA ASP A 218 7.27 3.78 3.10
C ASP A 218 8.53 2.88 3.19
N LYS A 219 8.93 2.54 4.42
CA LYS A 219 10.18 1.82 4.67
C LYS A 219 10.02 0.30 4.71
N VAL A 220 8.87 -0.19 5.19
CA VAL A 220 8.61 -1.62 5.36
C VAL A 220 7.74 -2.15 4.24
N GLY A 221 6.86 -1.31 3.69
CA GLY A 221 5.72 -1.73 2.90
C GLY A 221 4.79 -2.63 3.71
N PHE A 222 3.86 -3.27 2.99
CA PHE A 222 3.40 -4.56 3.42
C PHE A 222 4.44 -5.58 2.98
N ASP A 223 5.26 -6.02 3.93
CA ASP A 223 6.23 -7.09 3.73
C ASP A 223 5.50 -8.34 3.23
N SER A 224 5.52 -8.54 1.91
CA SER A 224 4.85 -9.65 1.23
C SER A 224 5.47 -11.02 1.58
N GLU A 225 6.67 -11.02 2.15
CA GLU A 225 7.29 -12.24 2.68
C GLU A 225 6.66 -12.61 4.03
N PHE A 226 6.37 -11.61 4.87
CA PHE A 226 5.79 -11.81 6.20
C PHE A 226 4.27 -11.99 6.19
N TYR A 227 3.52 -11.22 5.42
CA TYR A 227 2.05 -11.34 5.33
C TYR A 227 1.61 -11.98 4.01
N LYS A 228 0.74 -12.99 4.11
CA LYS A 228 0.22 -13.71 2.95
C LYS A 228 -1.31 -13.78 2.98
N ILE A 229 -1.92 -13.79 1.80
CA ILE A 229 -3.34 -14.05 1.63
C ILE A 229 -3.53 -15.57 1.52
N ASP A 230 -4.22 -16.16 2.50
CA ASP A 230 -4.51 -17.59 2.59
C ASP A 230 -5.92 -17.86 2.03
N THR A 231 -6.01 -18.68 0.97
CA THR A 231 -7.28 -19.08 0.37
C THR A 231 -7.80 -20.35 1.03
N LEU A 232 -8.96 -20.24 1.66
CA LEU A 232 -9.61 -21.32 2.39
C LEU A 232 -10.38 -22.26 1.46
N LYS A 233 -10.77 -23.43 1.97
CA LYS A 233 -11.53 -24.44 1.19
C LYS A 233 -12.85 -23.90 0.62
N ASN A 234 -13.47 -22.93 1.29
CA ASN A 234 -14.71 -22.27 0.85
C ASN A 234 -14.46 -21.11 -0.15
N LYS A 235 -13.25 -20.97 -0.69
CA LYS A 235 -12.78 -19.87 -1.56
C LYS A 235 -12.75 -18.49 -0.91
N LYS A 236 -13.10 -18.36 0.37
CA LYS A 236 -12.84 -17.15 1.13
C LYS A 236 -11.35 -17.00 1.38
N VAL A 237 -10.92 -15.80 1.67
CA VAL A 237 -9.53 -15.47 1.97
C VAL A 237 -9.39 -14.81 3.34
N ARG A 238 -8.20 -14.90 3.92
CA ARG A 238 -7.81 -14.19 5.15
C ARG A 238 -6.33 -13.82 5.08
N ILE A 239 -5.90 -12.89 5.91
CA ILE A 239 -4.47 -12.57 6.05
C ILE A 239 -3.87 -13.48 7.13
N ILE A 240 -2.76 -14.11 6.80
CA ILE A 240 -1.92 -14.85 7.75
C ILE A 240 -0.52 -14.22 7.82
N ASN A 241 0.13 -14.34 8.98
CA ASN A 241 1.55 -14.01 9.13
C ASN A 241 2.44 -15.17 8.66
N SER A 242 3.76 -14.99 8.73
CA SER A 242 4.76 -16.00 8.33
C SER A 242 4.70 -17.30 9.15
N LEU A 243 4.10 -17.25 10.34
CA LEU A 243 3.82 -18.41 11.20
C LEU A 243 2.48 -19.09 10.86
N LYS A 244 1.84 -18.70 9.75
CA LYS A 244 0.48 -19.07 9.32
C LYS A 244 -0.60 -18.84 10.37
N GLN A 245 -0.39 -17.89 11.28
CA GLN A 245 -1.42 -17.48 12.21
C GLN A 245 -2.28 -16.41 11.54
N PRO A 246 -3.62 -16.49 11.65
CA PRO A 246 -4.49 -15.46 11.12
C PRO A 246 -4.21 -14.13 11.84
N VAL A 247 -4.06 -13.05 11.07
CA VAL A 247 -3.84 -11.71 11.62
C VAL A 247 -5.13 -11.16 12.25
N PHE A 248 -6.29 -11.49 11.69
CA PHE A 248 -7.60 -11.25 12.27
C PHE A 248 -8.57 -12.41 12.00
N LYS A 249 -9.62 -12.56 12.83
CA LYS A 249 -10.56 -13.71 12.76
C LYS A 249 -11.40 -13.77 11.49
N LYS A 250 -11.65 -12.61 10.86
CA LYS A 250 -12.63 -12.49 9.77
C LYS A 250 -12.10 -13.04 8.46
N GLU A 251 -13.02 -13.60 7.67
CA GLU A 251 -12.80 -14.11 6.32
C GLU A 251 -13.54 -13.23 5.30
N TYR A 252 -12.98 -13.11 4.10
CA TYR A 252 -13.41 -12.17 3.06
C TYR A 252 -13.54 -12.86 1.69
N ASP A 253 -14.27 -12.24 0.77
CA ASP A 253 -14.35 -12.70 -0.63
C ASP A 253 -13.03 -12.47 -1.37
N SER A 254 -12.41 -11.31 -1.13
CA SER A 254 -11.07 -10.98 -1.60
C SER A 254 -10.43 -9.96 -0.67
N ILE A 255 -9.11 -9.87 -0.68
CA ILE A 255 -8.34 -8.90 0.07
C ILE A 255 -7.32 -8.28 -0.88
N LYS A 256 -7.20 -6.96 -0.87
CA LYS A 256 -6.12 -6.21 -1.51
C LYS A 256 -5.28 -5.58 -0.42
N ILE A 257 -3.98 -5.82 -0.45
CA ILE A 257 -3.02 -5.25 0.49
C ILE A 257 -2.17 -4.23 -0.26
N ASN A 258 -2.25 -2.98 0.14
CA ASN A 258 -1.48 -1.85 -0.36
C ASN A 258 -1.30 -0.86 0.80
N ARG A 259 -1.36 0.47 0.58
CA ARG A 259 -1.35 1.47 1.66
C ARG A 259 -2.47 1.24 2.66
N PHE A 260 -3.62 0.85 2.12
CA PHE A 260 -4.76 0.36 2.88
C PHE A 260 -4.87 -1.16 2.73
N ILE A 261 -5.40 -1.81 3.75
CA ILE A 261 -5.88 -3.19 3.63
C ILE A 261 -7.36 -3.12 3.30
N VAL A 262 -7.70 -3.53 2.08
CA VAL A 262 -9.06 -3.47 1.56
C VAL A 262 -9.63 -4.88 1.53
N CYS A 263 -10.61 -5.13 2.39
CA CYS A 263 -11.20 -6.45 2.58
C CYS A 263 -12.65 -6.45 2.06
N TYR A 264 -12.90 -7.13 0.94
CA TYR A 264 -14.20 -7.16 0.27
C TYR A 264 -15.07 -8.29 0.81
N LYS A 265 -16.33 -8.00 1.12
CA LYS A 265 -17.32 -9.01 1.52
C LYS A 265 -18.71 -8.63 1.00
N LYS A 266 -19.29 -9.47 0.15
CA LYS A 266 -20.69 -9.38 -0.35
C LYS A 266 -21.28 -7.95 -0.37
N GLY A 267 -20.73 -7.08 -1.22
CA GLY A 267 -21.26 -5.72 -1.45
C GLY A 267 -20.82 -4.65 -0.46
N PHE A 268 -19.98 -4.97 0.53
CA PHE A 268 -19.36 -3.99 1.42
C PHE A 268 -17.85 -4.20 1.54
N ILE A 269 -17.16 -3.16 2.02
CA ILE A 269 -15.72 -3.12 2.18
C ILE A 269 -15.38 -2.82 3.63
N ASP A 270 -14.61 -3.71 4.28
CA ASP A 270 -13.92 -3.38 5.53
C ASP A 270 -12.55 -2.79 5.17
N LEU A 271 -12.22 -1.62 5.71
CA LEU A 271 -10.94 -0.96 5.52
C LEU A 271 -10.10 -1.01 6.80
N TYR A 272 -8.80 -1.23 6.64
CA TYR A 272 -7.83 -1.19 7.73
C TYR A 272 -6.59 -0.40 7.34
N ASN A 273 -5.92 0.18 8.33
CA ASN A 273 -4.59 0.75 8.17
C ASN A 273 -3.48 -0.33 8.32
N PRO A 274 -2.19 0.04 8.13
CA PRO A 274 -1.06 -0.89 8.32
C PRO A 274 -0.89 -1.46 9.74
N THR A 275 -1.56 -0.92 10.76
CA THR A 275 -1.56 -1.51 12.10
C THR A 275 -2.64 -2.59 12.28
N PHE A 276 -3.37 -2.94 11.20
CA PHE A 276 -4.55 -3.79 11.20
C PHE A 276 -5.68 -3.24 12.09
N LYS A 277 -5.70 -1.93 12.36
CA LYS A 277 -6.83 -1.27 12.99
C LYS A 277 -7.91 -1.06 11.94
N LYS A 278 -9.08 -1.66 12.15
CA LYS A 278 -10.25 -1.43 11.30
C LYS A 278 -10.70 0.01 11.44
N PHE A 279 -10.99 0.68 10.33
CA PHE A 279 -11.69 1.96 10.37
C PHE A 279 -13.16 1.76 10.72
N ASP A 280 -13.71 2.72 11.46
CA ASP A 280 -15.11 2.72 11.86
C ASP A 280 -15.98 3.36 10.77
N PHE A 281 -15.92 2.76 9.57
CA PHE A 281 -16.75 3.12 8.45
C PHE A 281 -17.78 2.03 8.21
N GLU A 282 -19.04 2.45 8.18
CA GLU A 282 -20.14 1.62 7.74
C GLU A 282 -20.43 1.87 6.26
N ASN A 283 -20.89 0.84 5.56
CA ASN A 283 -21.40 0.94 4.19
C ASN A 283 -20.41 1.55 3.18
N VAL A 284 -19.12 1.19 3.27
CA VAL A 284 -18.15 1.55 2.23
C VAL A 284 -18.42 0.68 0.99
N LYS A 285 -18.77 1.34 -0.13
CA LYS A 285 -19.13 0.71 -1.40
C LYS A 285 -17.95 0.64 -2.37
N ALA A 286 -17.07 1.64 -2.34
CA ALA A 286 -15.91 1.72 -3.21
C ALA A 286 -14.73 2.38 -2.49
N ILE A 287 -13.52 2.10 -2.99
CA ILE A 287 -12.28 2.77 -2.60
C ILE A 287 -11.34 2.88 -3.80
N ILE A 288 -10.75 4.06 -3.99
CA ILE A 288 -9.65 4.30 -4.93
C ILE A 288 -8.50 4.96 -4.15
N GLU A 289 -7.39 4.25 -4.05
CA GLU A 289 -6.18 4.73 -3.38
C GLU A 289 -5.43 5.71 -4.29
N HIS A 290 -4.96 6.82 -3.75
CA HIS A 290 -4.16 7.77 -4.50
C HIS A 290 -2.76 7.21 -4.68
N ARG A 291 -2.17 7.37 -5.88
CA ARG A 291 -0.90 6.73 -6.23
C ARG A 291 0.28 7.26 -5.40
N TYR A 292 0.29 8.54 -5.04
CA TYR A 292 1.46 9.20 -4.41
C TYR A 292 1.17 9.76 -3.03
N ASN A 293 -0.11 9.98 -2.72
CA ASN A 293 -0.54 10.60 -1.48
C ASN A 293 -1.16 9.47 -0.67
N TYR A 294 -0.81 9.36 0.61
CA TYR A 294 -1.19 8.24 1.49
C TYR A 294 -2.66 8.36 1.92
N THR A 295 -3.51 8.60 0.94
CA THR A 295 -4.92 8.91 1.03
C THR A 295 -5.70 8.02 0.08
N ALA A 296 -7.00 7.92 0.29
CA ALA A 296 -7.91 7.25 -0.60
C ALA A 296 -9.23 8.00 -0.67
N GLN A 297 -9.87 7.96 -1.84
CA GLN A 297 -11.27 8.31 -1.98
C GLN A 297 -12.13 7.09 -1.72
N ILE A 298 -13.16 7.26 -0.90
CA ILE A 298 -14.14 6.23 -0.58
C ILE A 298 -15.55 6.73 -0.87
N ILE A 299 -16.43 5.80 -1.25
CA ILE A 299 -17.88 6.03 -1.24
C ILE A 299 -18.42 5.40 0.03
N LYS A 300 -18.81 6.23 1.00
CA LYS A 300 -19.39 5.81 2.29
C LYS A 300 -20.88 6.14 2.28
N GLY A 301 -21.73 5.11 2.31
CA GLY A 301 -23.14 5.30 2.00
C GLY A 301 -23.28 5.79 0.57
N ASN A 302 -23.71 7.05 0.40
CA ASN A 302 -23.84 7.71 -0.91
C ASN A 302 -22.95 8.96 -1.04
N GLU A 303 -22.07 9.20 -0.07
CA GLU A 303 -21.17 10.35 -0.05
C GLU A 303 -19.75 9.96 -0.44
N LEU A 304 -19.13 10.82 -1.25
CA LEU A 304 -17.70 10.75 -1.55
C LEU A 304 -16.90 11.40 -0.43
N ARG A 305 -15.84 10.73 0.04
CA ARG A 305 -14.95 11.24 1.08
C ARG A 305 -13.50 10.92 0.74
N THR A 306 -12.59 11.82 1.05
CA THR A 306 -11.15 11.56 1.04
C THR A 306 -10.69 11.29 2.46
N ILE A 307 -9.94 10.21 2.66
CA ILE A 307 -9.40 9.80 3.95
C ILE A 307 -7.88 9.66 3.88
N ASP A 308 -7.19 9.94 4.99
CA ASP A 308 -5.77 9.62 5.15
C ASP A 308 -5.55 8.15 5.56
N ILE A 309 -4.28 7.71 5.64
CA ILE A 309 -3.90 6.35 6.07
C ILE A 309 -4.32 6.02 7.51
N SER A 310 -4.67 7.02 8.32
CA SER A 310 -5.21 6.84 9.67
C SER A 310 -6.74 6.75 9.70
N GLY A 311 -7.41 6.99 8.57
CA GLY A 311 -8.86 6.99 8.42
C GLY A 311 -9.52 8.30 8.82
N ASN A 312 -8.77 9.38 9.04
CA ASN A 312 -9.35 10.69 9.27
C ASN A 312 -9.79 11.29 7.93
N GLN A 313 -10.90 12.02 7.95
CA GLN A 313 -11.30 12.80 6.79
C GLN A 313 -10.24 13.86 6.52
N ASP A 314 -9.71 13.85 5.31
CA ASP A 314 -8.73 14.82 4.87
C ASP A 314 -9.47 15.84 3.99
N GLU A 315 -9.77 17.01 4.56
CA GLU A 315 -10.39 18.12 3.80
C GLU A 315 -9.40 18.70 2.79
N ILE A 316 -8.12 18.35 2.91
CA ILE A 316 -7.04 19.06 2.25
C ILE A 316 -6.09 18.04 1.62
N ALA A 317 -6.17 17.87 0.30
CA ALA A 317 -5.19 17.17 -0.52
C ALA A 317 -3.78 17.85 -0.52
N HIS A 318 -3.34 18.50 0.57
CA HIS A 318 -2.05 19.19 0.69
C HIS A 318 -0.87 18.26 0.87
N TYR A 319 -1.09 16.96 1.03
CA TYR A 319 -0.03 15.99 0.79
C TYR A 319 0.13 15.73 -0.70
N SER A 320 0.07 16.77 -1.54
CA SER A 320 0.82 16.76 -2.79
C SER A 320 2.26 16.49 -2.40
N PHE A 321 2.64 15.21 -2.41
CA PHE A 321 3.90 14.91 -3.04
C PHE A 321 3.77 15.54 -4.40
N VAL A 322 4.31 16.75 -4.49
CA VAL A 322 4.82 17.27 -5.72
C VAL A 322 6.03 16.37 -6.06
N CYS A 323 5.81 15.06 -6.24
CA CYS A 323 6.20 14.45 -7.50
C CYS A 323 5.40 15.22 -8.54
N GLN A 324 5.85 16.45 -8.78
CA GLN A 324 5.73 17.06 -10.07
C GLN A 324 6.12 15.92 -11.00
N ASP A 325 5.17 15.45 -11.79
CA ASP A 325 5.45 14.77 -13.05
C ASP A 325 6.27 15.69 -14.00
N ASN A 326 7.05 16.65 -13.48
CA ASN A 326 8.15 17.33 -14.16
C ASN A 326 9.25 16.35 -14.58
N LEU A 327 9.16 15.07 -14.23
CA LEU A 327 9.96 14.03 -14.87
C LEU A 327 9.48 13.71 -16.30
N GLU A 328 8.40 14.33 -16.80
CA GLU A 328 7.86 14.04 -18.15
C GLU A 328 7.88 15.21 -19.14
N SER A 329 8.39 16.41 -18.82
CA SER A 329 8.37 17.52 -19.80
C SER A 329 9.17 17.23 -21.05
N ASP A 330 10.29 16.53 -20.92
CA ASP A 330 11.24 16.34 -22.02
C ASP A 330 10.76 15.31 -23.06
N TRP A 331 9.62 14.66 -22.79
CA TRP A 331 9.08 13.56 -23.61
C TRP A 331 7.69 13.92 -24.16
N LEU A 332 7.23 15.17 -23.97
CA LEU A 332 5.99 15.68 -24.55
C LEU A 332 6.30 16.34 -25.89
N THR A 333 5.73 15.81 -26.97
CA THR A 333 5.80 16.42 -28.29
C THR A 333 4.49 17.16 -28.57
N ASN A 334 4.55 18.37 -29.14
CA ASN A 334 3.34 19.08 -29.54
C ASN A 334 2.85 18.55 -30.89
N ILE A 335 1.59 18.19 -30.94
CA ILE A 335 0.91 17.81 -32.19
C ILE A 335 -0.07 18.92 -32.55
N PHE A 336 -0.06 19.29 -33.82
CA PHE A 336 -0.83 20.41 -34.35
C PHE A 336 -1.76 19.94 -35.46
N LEU A 337 -2.97 20.50 -35.49
CA LEU A 337 -3.93 20.38 -36.58
C LEU A 337 -4.03 21.71 -37.30
N THR A 338 -3.94 21.70 -38.62
CA THR A 338 -4.19 22.89 -39.45
C THR A 338 -5.12 22.58 -40.60
N LYS A 339 -5.79 23.60 -41.13
CA LYS A 339 -6.66 23.50 -42.30
C LYS A 339 -6.18 24.44 -43.40
N GLU A 340 -5.90 23.90 -44.58
CA GLU A 340 -5.44 24.66 -45.76
C GLU A 340 -6.21 24.19 -47.00
N ASN A 341 -6.79 25.12 -47.76
CA ASN A 341 -7.50 24.83 -49.01
C ASN A 341 -8.49 23.64 -48.89
N ASP A 342 -9.30 23.67 -47.83
CA ASP A 342 -10.27 22.63 -47.45
C ASP A 342 -9.73 21.26 -47.03
N ARG A 343 -8.42 21.11 -46.90
CA ARG A 343 -7.79 19.90 -46.36
C ARG A 343 -7.26 20.11 -44.96
N PHE A 344 -7.35 19.06 -44.14
CA PHE A 344 -6.76 19.04 -42.81
C PHE A 344 -5.38 18.40 -42.86
N TYR A 345 -4.48 18.89 -42.03
CA TYR A 345 -3.14 18.37 -41.87
C TYR A 345 -2.82 18.20 -40.40
N VAL A 346 -2.01 17.18 -40.10
CA VAL A 346 -1.35 17.02 -38.81
C VAL A 346 0.15 17.20 -38.97
N TYR A 347 0.79 17.82 -37.99
CA TYR A 347 2.25 17.92 -37.92
C TYR A 347 2.71 17.99 -36.46
N SER A 348 4.01 17.86 -36.29
CA SER A 348 4.70 17.89 -35.00
C SER A 348 5.81 18.96 -35.03
N ASP A 349 6.15 19.52 -33.87
CA ASP A 349 7.34 20.39 -33.73
C ASP A 349 8.62 19.61 -33.45
N GLU A 350 8.51 18.34 -33.09
CA GLU A 350 9.62 17.42 -32.86
C GLU A 350 9.48 16.12 -33.66
N ASN A 351 10.57 15.37 -33.78
CA ASN A 351 10.54 14.05 -34.38
C ASN A 351 9.69 13.10 -33.55
N THR A 352 8.62 12.58 -34.13
CA THR A 352 7.69 11.67 -33.44
C THR A 352 7.24 10.53 -34.34
N ILE A 353 6.59 9.53 -33.75
CA ILE A 353 6.01 8.39 -34.48
C ILE A 353 4.49 8.44 -34.29
N MET A 354 3.76 8.59 -35.39
CA MET A 354 2.30 8.51 -35.42
C MET A 354 1.86 7.37 -36.32
N ALA A 355 1.13 6.39 -35.77
CA ALA A 355 0.69 5.20 -36.50
C ALA A 355 1.81 4.49 -37.28
N GLU A 356 2.96 4.28 -36.62
CA GLU A 356 4.17 3.67 -37.22
C GLU A 356 4.82 4.50 -38.34
N GLN A 357 4.35 5.71 -38.60
CA GLN A 357 4.97 6.66 -39.53
C GLN A 357 5.83 7.65 -38.75
N TYR A 358 7.06 7.84 -39.22
CA TYR A 358 7.91 8.91 -38.74
C TYR A 358 7.36 10.25 -39.22
N VAL A 359 7.13 11.17 -38.28
CA VAL A 359 6.68 12.54 -38.55
C VAL A 359 7.85 13.46 -38.25
N ASP A 360 8.46 13.99 -39.32
CA ASP A 360 9.53 14.98 -39.25
C ASP A 360 8.95 16.35 -38.85
N PRO A 361 9.60 17.11 -37.95
CA PRO A 361 9.33 18.52 -37.76
C PRO A 361 9.16 19.24 -39.10
N ASN A 362 8.11 20.06 -39.21
CA ASN A 362 7.76 20.81 -40.43
C ASN A 362 7.12 20.00 -41.56
N GLN A 363 7.03 18.66 -41.48
CA GLN A 363 6.26 17.89 -42.45
C GLN A 363 4.78 17.87 -42.07
N LYS A 364 3.94 18.44 -42.94
CA LYS A 364 2.47 18.35 -42.83
C LYS A 364 1.99 17.07 -43.50
N ILE A 365 1.31 16.21 -42.74
CA ILE A 365 0.66 15.01 -43.26
C ILE A 365 -0.81 15.31 -43.48
N ALA A 366 -1.27 15.22 -44.72
CA ALA A 366 -2.67 15.40 -45.06
C ALA A 366 -3.52 14.29 -44.42
N LEU A 367 -4.61 14.68 -43.78
CA LEU A 367 -5.62 13.76 -43.24
C LEU A 367 -6.65 13.42 -44.31
N LYS A 368 -7.34 12.28 -44.16
CA LYS A 368 -8.45 11.87 -45.03
C LYS A 368 -9.54 12.94 -45.08
N ASP A 369 -9.96 13.32 -46.28
CA ASP A 369 -10.94 14.38 -46.55
C ASP A 369 -12.33 13.84 -47.00
N ASP A 370 -12.48 12.53 -47.15
CA ASP A 370 -13.68 11.84 -47.64
C ASP A 370 -14.79 11.63 -46.59
N LEU A 371 -14.52 11.99 -45.33
CA LEU A 371 -15.43 11.69 -44.20
C LEU A 371 -16.49 12.78 -43.95
N GLY A 372 -16.53 13.86 -44.73
CA GLY A 372 -17.50 14.95 -44.52
C GLY A 372 -17.23 15.77 -43.24
N ILE A 373 -15.97 15.85 -42.83
CA ILE A 373 -15.51 16.61 -41.66
C ILE A 373 -15.51 18.12 -41.99
N GLN A 374 -16.06 18.92 -41.08
CA GLN A 374 -16.05 20.39 -41.14
C GLN A 374 -14.90 20.99 -40.29
N ALA A 375 -14.59 20.39 -39.14
CA ALA A 375 -13.52 20.78 -38.23
C ALA A 375 -13.06 19.59 -37.37
N ILE A 376 -11.80 19.62 -36.91
CA ILE A 376 -11.17 18.60 -36.05
C ILE A 376 -10.60 19.31 -34.83
N TYR A 377 -10.82 18.75 -33.64
CA TYR A 377 -10.38 19.31 -32.37
C TYR A 377 -9.72 18.25 -31.50
N PHE A 378 -8.72 18.67 -30.73
CA PHE A 378 -8.16 17.88 -29.63
C PHE A 378 -9.02 18.01 -28.36
N HIS A 379 -8.67 17.24 -27.32
CA HIS A 379 -9.39 17.26 -26.03
C HIS A 379 -9.42 18.65 -25.37
N SER A 380 -8.39 19.47 -25.58
CA SER A 380 -8.31 20.84 -25.07
C SER A 380 -9.23 21.84 -25.80
N ASN A 381 -10.08 21.37 -26.73
CA ASN A 381 -10.88 22.20 -27.64
C ASN A 381 -10.01 23.20 -28.42
N SER A 382 -8.78 22.80 -28.71
CA SER A 382 -7.83 23.56 -29.50
C SER A 382 -7.43 22.77 -30.76
N ASN A 383 -6.71 23.46 -31.63
CA ASN A 383 -6.06 22.84 -32.79
C ASN A 383 -4.61 22.42 -32.47
N ASN A 384 -4.18 22.46 -31.21
CA ASN A 384 -2.83 22.12 -30.78
C ASN A 384 -2.80 21.47 -29.40
N ASP A 385 -2.08 20.37 -29.25
CA ASP A 385 -2.10 19.65 -27.99
C ASP A 385 -0.78 18.94 -27.71
N LYS A 386 -0.49 18.73 -26.42
CA LYS A 386 0.75 18.12 -25.94
C LYS A 386 0.53 16.65 -25.69
N PHE A 387 1.30 15.81 -26.37
CA PHE A 387 1.21 14.37 -26.20
C PHE A 387 2.53 13.80 -25.74
N LYS A 388 2.45 12.82 -24.86
CA LYS A 388 3.64 12.04 -24.49
C LYS A 388 4.06 11.18 -25.68
N SER A 389 5.23 11.45 -26.22
CA SER A 389 5.89 10.61 -27.20
C SER A 389 6.41 9.37 -26.47
N ALA A 390 5.56 8.34 -26.38
CA ALA A 390 6.02 7.06 -25.89
C ALA A 390 6.83 6.39 -27.02
N ARG A 391 8.17 6.40 -26.91
CA ARG A 391 9.01 5.48 -27.70
C ARG A 391 8.58 4.04 -27.38
N GLY A 392 7.61 3.52 -28.14
CA GLY A 392 7.10 2.14 -28.04
C GLY A 392 5.72 1.94 -27.40
N GLY A 393 4.98 3.00 -27.03
CA GLY A 393 3.62 2.89 -26.51
C GLY A 393 2.57 3.26 -27.56
N GLN A 394 1.57 2.40 -27.77
CA GLN A 394 0.37 2.77 -28.53
C GLN A 394 -0.46 3.74 -27.70
N ASN A 395 -0.32 5.04 -27.96
CA ASN A 395 -1.23 6.02 -27.40
C ASN A 395 -2.46 6.13 -28.30
N ASP A 396 -3.63 5.97 -27.70
CA ASP A 396 -4.89 6.28 -28.37
C ASP A 396 -5.03 7.80 -28.48
N PHE A 397 -4.73 8.35 -29.66
CA PHE A 397 -4.90 9.77 -29.96
C PHE A 397 -6.34 10.04 -30.34
N TYR A 398 -7.22 10.35 -29.40
CA TYR A 398 -8.60 10.68 -29.75
C TYR A 398 -8.77 12.15 -30.12
N VAL A 399 -9.49 12.40 -31.21
CA VAL A 399 -9.95 13.72 -31.66
C VAL A 399 -11.45 13.68 -31.82
N TYR A 400 -12.13 14.82 -31.65
CA TYR A 400 -13.52 14.94 -32.06
C TYR A 400 -13.65 15.84 -33.28
N CYS A 401 -14.50 15.40 -34.20
CA CYS A 401 -14.72 16.04 -35.48
C CYS A 401 -16.14 16.57 -35.54
N LYS A 402 -16.29 17.86 -35.84
CA LYS A 402 -17.57 18.43 -36.23
C LYS A 402 -17.83 18.08 -37.69
N MET A 403 -18.95 17.44 -37.96
CA MET A 403 -19.34 16.98 -39.29
C MET A 403 -20.12 18.06 -40.03
N LYS A 404 -20.15 18.01 -41.37
CA LYS A 404 -20.97 18.93 -42.20
C LYS A 404 -22.47 18.84 -41.88
N SER A 405 -22.93 17.73 -41.31
CA SER A 405 -24.30 17.57 -40.80
C SER A 405 -24.60 18.37 -39.53
N GLY A 406 -23.59 18.97 -38.90
CA GLY A 406 -23.68 19.65 -37.61
C GLY A 406 -23.52 18.73 -36.39
N LYS A 407 -23.44 17.41 -36.61
CA LYS A 407 -23.21 16.40 -35.57
C LYS A 407 -21.71 16.21 -35.30
N TYR A 408 -21.36 15.44 -34.30
CA TYR A 408 -19.98 15.16 -33.92
C TYR A 408 -19.65 13.67 -33.96
N ASN A 409 -18.42 13.34 -34.37
CA ASN A 409 -17.86 11.99 -34.30
C ASN A 409 -16.54 12.03 -33.54
N ILE A 410 -16.20 10.96 -32.81
CA ILE A 410 -14.87 10.77 -32.23
C ILE A 410 -14.10 9.80 -33.12
N TYR A 411 -12.86 10.16 -33.44
CA TYR A 411 -11.93 9.31 -34.18
C TYR A 411 -10.64 9.14 -33.41
N ASN A 412 -9.96 8.01 -33.62
CA ASN A 412 -8.54 7.95 -33.37
C ASN A 412 -7.82 8.73 -34.50
N LEU A 413 -6.92 9.65 -34.18
CA LEU A 413 -6.18 10.45 -35.16
C LEU A 413 -5.41 9.57 -36.14
N ASN A 414 -4.91 8.42 -35.69
CA ASN A 414 -4.25 7.44 -36.55
C ASN A 414 -5.18 6.89 -37.64
N PHE A 415 -6.49 6.85 -37.41
CA PHE A 415 -7.47 6.45 -38.42
C PHE A 415 -7.61 7.50 -39.54
N LEU A 416 -7.38 8.77 -39.23
CA LEU A 416 -7.44 9.87 -40.19
C LEU A 416 -6.17 9.97 -41.05
N LEU A 417 -5.09 9.29 -40.68
CA LEU A 417 -3.86 9.24 -41.46
C LEU A 417 -4.02 8.37 -42.73
N PRO A 418 -3.38 8.74 -43.84
CA PRO A 418 -3.29 7.91 -45.04
C PRO A 418 -2.27 6.78 -44.78
N LEU A 419 -2.72 5.70 -44.11
CA LEU A 419 -1.88 4.54 -43.85
C LEU A 419 -1.63 3.75 -45.13
N LYS A 420 -0.36 3.40 -45.40
CA LYS A 420 0.03 2.58 -46.57
C LYS A 420 -0.41 1.11 -46.47
N ASN A 421 -0.63 0.60 -45.25
CA ASN A 421 -1.07 -0.78 -45.01
C ASN A 421 -2.51 -0.80 -44.46
N SER A 422 -3.42 -1.43 -45.19
CA SER A 422 -4.84 -1.55 -44.85
C SER A 422 -5.13 -2.45 -43.65
N GLU A 423 -4.23 -3.36 -43.28
CA GLU A 423 -4.44 -4.26 -42.14
C GLU A 423 -4.36 -3.51 -40.80
N ASN A 424 -3.50 -2.50 -40.69
CA ASN A 424 -3.40 -1.63 -39.51
C ASN A 424 -4.61 -0.69 -39.36
N LEU A 425 -5.31 -0.35 -40.45
CA LEU A 425 -6.53 0.45 -40.37
C LEU A 425 -7.63 -0.29 -39.59
N ALA A 426 -7.71 -1.62 -39.66
CA ALA A 426 -8.68 -2.39 -38.87
C ALA A 426 -8.38 -2.37 -37.36
N TYR A 427 -7.11 -2.18 -36.98
CA TYR A 427 -6.67 -2.05 -35.60
C TYR A 427 -7.06 -0.69 -34.99
N TYR A 428 -6.84 0.39 -35.74
CA TYR A 428 -7.22 1.76 -35.31
C TYR A 428 -8.69 2.08 -35.50
N ASN A 429 -9.35 1.38 -36.43
CA ASN A 429 -10.80 1.35 -36.55
C ASN A 429 -11.33 0.41 -35.47
N VAL A 430 -11.20 0.84 -34.20
CA VAL A 430 -11.89 0.21 -33.08
C VAL A 430 -13.37 0.35 -33.40
N ARG A 431 -13.94 -0.67 -34.06
CA ARG A 431 -15.36 -0.73 -34.38
C ARG A 431 -16.10 -0.31 -33.10
N ASN A 432 -16.97 0.69 -33.24
CA ASN A 432 -17.76 1.31 -32.16
C ASN A 432 -17.11 2.53 -31.48
N LEU A 433 -16.41 3.40 -32.21
CA LEU A 433 -16.20 4.77 -31.74
C LEU A 433 -17.52 5.57 -31.79
N PRO A 434 -17.75 6.52 -30.86
CA PRO A 434 -18.95 7.33 -30.85
C PRO A 434 -19.13 8.16 -32.14
N VAL A 435 -20.28 8.00 -32.80
CA VAL A 435 -20.67 8.75 -33.99
C VAL A 435 -22.07 9.33 -33.85
N ASP A 436 -22.38 10.35 -34.66
CA ASP A 436 -23.67 11.05 -34.67
C ASP A 436 -24.04 11.59 -33.28
N LEU A 437 -23.06 12.22 -32.63
CA LEU A 437 -23.23 12.86 -31.33
C LEU A 437 -23.83 14.25 -31.50
N GLU A 438 -24.66 14.64 -30.53
CA GLU A 438 -25.24 15.98 -30.43
C GLU A 438 -24.18 17.00 -29.99
N SER A 439 -23.30 16.61 -29.07
CA SER A 439 -22.18 17.43 -28.60
C SER A 439 -21.02 16.57 -28.11
N VAL A 440 -19.82 17.15 -28.18
CA VAL A 440 -18.61 16.63 -27.56
C VAL A 440 -17.91 17.80 -26.87
N GLU A 441 -17.51 17.59 -25.63
CA GLU A 441 -16.74 18.53 -24.84
C GLU A 441 -15.55 17.77 -24.25
N GLY A 442 -14.33 18.24 -24.49
CA GLY A 442 -13.17 17.67 -23.83
C GLY A 442 -13.07 18.18 -22.40
N ILE A 443 -12.74 17.28 -21.48
CA ILE A 443 -12.61 17.60 -20.07
C ILE A 443 -11.14 17.61 -19.73
N ASN A 444 -10.71 18.62 -18.97
CA ASN A 444 -9.35 18.73 -18.48
C ASN A 444 -9.08 17.74 -17.33
N TYR A 445 -9.34 16.47 -17.59
CA TYR A 445 -9.13 15.36 -16.67
C TYR A 445 -8.86 14.08 -17.47
N LYS A 446 -7.60 13.64 -17.50
CA LYS A 446 -7.13 12.37 -18.12
C LYS A 446 -7.56 12.15 -19.58
N GLY A 447 -7.72 13.22 -20.38
CA GLY A 447 -8.05 13.12 -21.80
C GLY A 447 -9.45 12.54 -22.08
N LEU A 448 -10.40 12.71 -21.14
CA LEU A 448 -11.78 12.27 -21.31
C LEU A 448 -12.60 13.25 -22.15
N PHE A 449 -13.60 12.73 -22.87
CA PHE A 449 -14.61 13.54 -23.54
C PHE A 449 -15.99 13.32 -22.93
N LYS A 450 -16.69 14.39 -22.58
CA LYS A 450 -18.13 14.37 -22.30
C LYS A 450 -18.88 14.33 -23.63
N ILE A 451 -19.57 13.22 -23.87
CA ILE A 451 -20.30 12.98 -25.11
C ILE A 451 -21.80 13.00 -24.86
N LYS A 452 -22.58 13.51 -25.81
CA LYS A 452 -24.05 13.56 -25.73
C LYS A 452 -24.71 12.95 -26.97
N LYS A 453 -25.71 12.08 -26.78
CA LYS A 453 -26.53 11.50 -27.85
C LYS A 453 -27.91 11.17 -27.32
N ASN A 454 -28.96 11.50 -28.09
CA ASN A 454 -30.36 11.29 -27.72
C ASN A 454 -30.68 11.88 -26.33
N SER A 455 -30.17 13.08 -26.05
CA SER A 455 -30.26 13.73 -24.74
C SER A 455 -29.62 12.99 -23.55
N LEU A 456 -28.93 11.87 -23.77
CA LEU A 456 -28.13 11.17 -22.76
C LEU A 456 -26.66 11.58 -22.85
N VAL A 457 -25.97 11.53 -21.72
CA VAL A 457 -24.55 11.89 -21.58
C VAL A 457 -23.70 10.69 -21.15
N GLY A 458 -22.40 10.77 -21.41
CA GLY A 458 -21.40 9.76 -21.03
C GLY A 458 -19.98 10.32 -21.11
N TYR A 459 -19.01 9.60 -20.55
CA TYR A 459 -17.59 9.91 -20.69
C TYR A 459 -16.90 8.91 -21.61
N PHE A 460 -16.35 9.36 -22.73
CA PHE A 460 -15.49 8.52 -23.57
C PHE A 460 -14.01 8.67 -23.13
N PRO A 461 -13.23 7.57 -23.04
CA PRO A 461 -13.53 6.20 -23.47
C PRO A 461 -14.21 5.29 -22.41
N ILE A 462 -14.56 5.81 -21.24
CA ILE A 462 -15.17 5.02 -20.14
C ILE A 462 -16.49 4.36 -20.57
N ASN A 463 -17.34 5.10 -21.29
CA ASN A 463 -18.60 4.68 -21.86
C ASN A 463 -18.62 5.08 -23.34
N LYS A 464 -18.72 4.09 -24.23
CA LYS A 464 -18.82 4.33 -25.68
C LYS A 464 -20.21 4.85 -26.09
N GLU A 465 -21.24 4.48 -25.34
CA GLU A 465 -22.61 4.92 -25.57
C GLU A 465 -23.09 5.79 -24.39
N PRO A 466 -23.55 7.02 -24.65
CA PRO A 466 -24.16 7.85 -23.62
C PRO A 466 -25.40 7.17 -23.03
N LYS A 467 -25.46 7.07 -21.69
CA LYS A 467 -26.53 6.33 -21.00
C LYS A 467 -27.08 7.03 -19.76
N TYR A 468 -26.46 8.12 -19.32
CA TYR A 468 -26.91 8.87 -18.14
C TYR A 468 -27.76 10.05 -18.57
N LYS A 469 -28.78 10.38 -17.77
CA LYS A 469 -29.55 11.61 -17.92
C LYS A 469 -28.76 12.81 -17.36
N ILE A 470 -28.09 12.60 -16.22
CA ILE A 470 -27.20 13.58 -15.60
C ILE A 470 -25.86 12.88 -15.33
N LEU A 471 -24.76 13.54 -15.66
CA LEU A 471 -23.40 13.13 -15.34
C LEU A 471 -22.60 14.37 -14.97
N GLU A 472 -22.24 14.45 -13.69
CA GLU A 472 -21.42 15.53 -13.14
C GLU A 472 -19.95 15.28 -13.46
N ASP A 473 -19.14 16.34 -13.38
CA ASP A 473 -17.70 16.24 -13.59
C ASP A 473 -17.03 15.45 -12.48
N PHE A 474 -15.89 14.84 -12.82
CA PHE A 474 -15.13 14.00 -11.89
C PHE A 474 -14.63 14.84 -10.71
N GLN A 475 -15.03 14.43 -9.51
CA GLN A 475 -14.44 14.84 -8.24
C GLN A 475 -13.27 13.91 -7.96
N GLU A 476 -12.14 14.21 -8.60
CA GLU A 476 -10.97 13.32 -8.73
C GLU A 476 -11.32 11.97 -9.39
N ASN A 477 -11.44 10.86 -8.66
CA ASN A 477 -11.61 9.53 -9.26
C ASN A 477 -13.07 9.10 -9.45
N PHE A 478 -14.04 9.89 -8.97
CA PHE A 478 -15.45 9.56 -9.06
C PHE A 478 -16.29 10.70 -9.64
N ALA A 479 -17.28 10.36 -10.45
CA ALA A 479 -18.28 11.27 -10.99
C ALA A 479 -19.69 10.83 -10.56
N ARG A 480 -20.56 11.79 -10.26
CA ARG A 480 -21.95 11.50 -9.88
C ARG A 480 -22.82 11.32 -11.13
N PHE A 481 -23.73 10.35 -11.13
CA PHE A 481 -24.66 10.14 -12.24
C PHE A 481 -26.11 9.92 -11.80
N GLU A 482 -27.03 10.15 -12.75
CA GLU A 482 -28.44 9.77 -12.69
C GLU A 482 -28.86 9.07 -13.99
N PHE A 483 -29.46 7.88 -13.90
CA PHE A 483 -30.07 7.18 -15.03
C PHE A 483 -31.41 7.79 -15.43
N PRO A 484 -31.93 7.51 -16.64
CA PRO A 484 -33.25 7.99 -17.08
C PRO A 484 -34.42 7.60 -16.15
N ASN A 485 -34.29 6.48 -15.43
CA ASN A 485 -35.28 6.01 -14.45
C ASN A 485 -35.19 6.72 -13.08
N GLY A 486 -34.27 7.69 -12.92
CA GLY A 486 -34.05 8.45 -11.68
C GLY A 486 -33.11 7.78 -10.68
N GLN A 487 -32.60 6.57 -10.96
CA GLN A 487 -31.61 5.91 -10.09
C GLN A 487 -30.26 6.64 -10.16
N LYS A 488 -29.68 6.88 -8.98
CA LYS A 488 -28.42 7.63 -8.83
C LYS A 488 -27.28 6.71 -8.38
N GLY A 489 -26.06 7.13 -8.69
CA GLY A 489 -24.86 6.41 -8.30
C GLY A 489 -23.59 7.20 -8.59
N TRP A 490 -22.46 6.53 -8.41
CA TRP A 490 -21.13 7.05 -8.69
C TRP A 490 -20.46 6.21 -9.77
N LEU A 491 -19.79 6.86 -10.71
CA LEU A 491 -19.01 6.27 -11.78
C LEU A 491 -17.52 6.46 -11.44
N ASP A 492 -16.73 5.39 -11.48
CA ASP A 492 -15.27 5.51 -11.41
C ASP A 492 -14.61 5.60 -12.78
N LEU A 493 -13.32 5.93 -12.78
CA LEU A 493 -12.51 6.05 -14.01
C LEU A 493 -12.30 4.73 -14.77
N ASN A 494 -12.60 3.59 -14.16
CA ASN A 494 -12.56 2.29 -14.83
C ASN A 494 -13.93 1.89 -15.42
N GLY A 495 -14.96 2.72 -15.21
CA GLY A 495 -16.31 2.47 -15.69
C GLY A 495 -17.18 1.64 -14.76
N ASN A 496 -16.76 1.40 -13.51
CA ASN A 496 -17.62 0.74 -12.53
C ASN A 496 -18.65 1.72 -11.99
N GLU A 497 -19.86 1.20 -11.75
CA GLU A 497 -21.00 1.95 -11.24
C GLU A 497 -21.36 1.50 -9.83
N TYR A 498 -21.52 2.46 -8.93
CA TYR A 498 -21.86 2.23 -7.52
C TYR A 498 -23.18 2.93 -7.21
N LEU A 499 -24.26 2.17 -7.19
CA LEU A 499 -25.62 2.69 -7.01
C LEU A 499 -25.88 3.09 -5.55
N ASP A 500 -26.79 4.04 -5.35
CA ASP A 500 -27.13 4.57 -4.03
C ASP A 500 -27.91 3.63 -3.11
N ASN A 501 -28.61 2.67 -3.70
CA ASN A 501 -29.57 1.80 -3.02
C ASN A 501 -28.96 0.56 -2.37
#